data_AF-A0A941EA82-F1
#
_entry.id   AF-A0A941EA82-F1
#
_cell.length_a   1.000
_cell.length_b   1.000
_cell.length_c   1.000
_cell.angle_alpha   90.00
_cell.angle_beta   90.00
_cell.angle_gamma   90.00
#
_symmetry.space_group_name_H-M   'P 1'
#
loop_
_entity.id
_entity.type
_entity.pdbx_description
1 polymer ?
#
loop_
_entity_poly.entity_id
_entity_poly.type
_entity_poly.pdbx_seq_one_letter_code
_entity_poly.pdbx_strand_id
1 'polypeptide(L)'
;MSSLYEHIPHPHVHARRAAGPVKVADQHDTGSPVARINTALAIWITKVVGSMWCAYAFGIMDLFSLPSAIRGGTGTLIAWIAQTFLQLVLLSIIMVGQNVQADAADKRAEATFHDVSVLLHENAQLQAHLIAQDKVLTMMAKQMGIEPVPVIDLPEGIDARTDGECDDAGAEGGTSAEGAGGGQTAES
;
A
#
# COMPACT_ATOMS: atom_id res chain seq x y z
N MET A 1 -27.88 -3.63 -26.22
CA MET A 1 -27.45 -4.51 -25.11
C MET A 1 -26.84 -3.62 -24.05
N SER A 2 -27.68 -3.02 -23.21
CA SER A 2 -27.25 -1.95 -22.30
C SER A 2 -26.80 -2.57 -20.97
N SER A 3 -25.59 -2.23 -20.53
CA SER A 3 -25.08 -2.57 -19.21
C SER A 3 -25.87 -1.77 -18.17
N LEU A 4 -26.62 -2.45 -17.29
CA LEU A 4 -27.43 -1.79 -16.25
C LEU A 4 -26.61 -1.30 -15.04
N TYR A 5 -25.30 -1.58 -15.05
CA TYR A 5 -24.39 -1.20 -13.99
C TYR A 5 -23.02 -0.88 -14.57
N GLU A 6 -22.52 0.31 -14.28
CA GLU A 6 -21.16 0.71 -14.59
C GLU A 6 -20.33 0.58 -13.31
N HIS A 7 -19.41 -0.39 -13.31
CA HIS A 7 -18.44 -0.48 -12.24
C HIS A 7 -17.57 0.77 -12.30
N ILE A 8 -17.69 1.66 -11.31
CA ILE A 8 -16.81 2.82 -11.15
C ILE A 8 -15.64 2.37 -10.28
N PRO A 9 -14.49 1.98 -10.87
CA PRO A 9 -13.32 1.62 -10.08
C PRO A 9 -12.84 2.85 -9.31
N HIS A 10 -12.61 2.68 -8.01
CA HIS A 10 -12.05 3.74 -7.19
C HIS A 10 -10.66 4.15 -7.75
N PRO A 11 -10.35 5.45 -7.88
CA PRO A 11 -9.16 5.94 -8.61
C PRO A 11 -7.83 5.40 -8.06
N HIS A 12 -7.78 5.05 -6.78
CA HIS A 12 -6.59 4.46 -6.14
C HIS A 12 -6.31 3.00 -6.53
N VAL A 13 -7.26 2.28 -7.12
CA VAL A 13 -7.14 0.84 -7.38
C VAL A 13 -6.13 0.57 -8.51
N HIS A 14 -6.15 1.38 -9.56
CA HIS A 14 -5.20 1.30 -10.67
C HIS A 14 -3.80 1.76 -10.24
N ALA A 15 -3.71 2.86 -9.49
CA ALA A 15 -2.45 3.39 -8.98
C ALA A 15 -1.77 2.42 -8.00
N ARG A 16 -2.53 1.74 -7.13
CA ARG A 16 -1.99 0.75 -6.17
C ARG A 16 -1.59 -0.57 -6.82
N ARG A 17 -2.31 -1.02 -7.86
CA ARG A 17 -1.90 -2.21 -8.64
C ARG A 17 -0.53 -2.02 -9.29
N ALA A 18 -0.21 -0.81 -9.75
CA ALA A 18 1.08 -0.50 -10.36
C ALA A 18 2.22 -0.28 -9.33
N ALA A 19 1.91 0.26 -8.15
CA ALA A 19 2.90 0.64 -7.14
C ALA A 19 3.36 -0.52 -6.23
N GLY A 20 2.56 -1.59 -6.07
CA GLY A 20 2.91 -2.72 -5.22
C GLY A 20 2.83 -2.43 -3.69
N PRO A 21 3.25 -3.38 -2.85
CA PRO A 21 3.31 -3.20 -1.40
C PRO A 21 4.40 -2.21 -1.01
N VAL A 22 4.09 -1.28 -0.10
CA VAL A 22 5.07 -0.33 0.44
C VAL A 22 6.00 -1.05 1.39
N LYS A 23 7.31 -0.95 1.17
CA LYS A 23 8.34 -1.49 2.07
C LYS A 23 8.92 -0.38 2.94
N VAL A 24 9.47 -0.73 4.10
CA VAL A 24 10.16 0.23 4.98
C VAL A 24 11.33 0.89 4.22
N ALA A 25 12.04 0.11 3.40
CA ALA A 25 13.16 0.59 2.59
C ALA A 25 12.78 1.61 1.50
N ASP A 26 11.50 1.78 1.18
CA ASP A 26 11.02 2.68 0.13
C ASP A 26 10.52 4.03 0.68
N GLN A 27 10.52 4.21 2.00
CA GLN A 27 9.92 5.38 2.68
C GLN A 27 10.91 6.53 2.94
N HIS A 28 12.12 6.48 2.36
CA HIS A 28 13.17 7.45 2.64
C HIS A 28 13.14 8.63 1.67
N ASP A 29 13.29 9.85 2.20
CA ASP A 29 13.36 11.06 1.38
C ASP A 29 14.59 11.03 0.47
N THR A 30 14.33 11.15 -0.84
CA THR A 30 15.28 11.01 -1.93
C THR A 30 15.34 12.30 -2.77
N GLY A 31 14.84 13.43 -2.23
CA GLY A 31 14.63 14.68 -2.97
C GLY A 31 15.88 15.37 -3.52
N SER A 32 17.09 15.05 -3.02
CA SER A 32 18.36 15.59 -3.55
C SER A 32 19.41 14.49 -3.74
N PRO A 33 20.35 14.61 -4.71
CA PRO A 33 21.41 13.62 -4.95
C PRO A 33 22.23 13.29 -3.70
N VAL A 34 22.49 14.29 -2.86
CA VAL A 34 23.22 14.14 -1.59
C VAL A 34 22.39 13.37 -0.56
N ALA A 35 21.08 13.63 -0.47
CA ALA A 35 20.20 12.87 0.39
C ALA A 35 20.16 11.38 0.00
N ARG A 36 20.18 11.05 -1.30
CA ARG A 36 20.20 9.64 -1.76
C ARG A 36 21.46 8.92 -1.30
N ILE A 37 22.62 9.56 -1.42
CA ILE A 37 23.90 8.98 -1.00
C ILE A 37 23.92 8.81 0.52
N ASN A 38 23.48 9.82 1.28
CA ASN A 38 23.41 9.73 2.72
C ASN A 38 22.46 8.62 3.19
N THR A 39 21.27 8.55 2.59
CA THR A 39 20.29 7.49 2.85
C THR A 39 20.86 6.11 2.50
N ALA A 40 21.53 5.96 1.34
CA ALA A 40 22.14 4.70 0.94
C ALA A 40 23.25 4.27 1.91
N LEU A 41 24.11 5.21 2.34
CA LEU A 41 25.15 4.96 3.32
C LEU A 41 24.55 4.58 4.68
N ALA A 42 23.53 5.31 5.14
CA ALA A 42 22.84 5.04 6.40
C ALA A 42 22.23 3.62 6.39
N ILE A 43 21.52 3.25 5.32
CA ILE A 43 20.96 1.90 5.15
C ILE A 43 22.05 0.84 5.12
N TRP A 44 23.18 1.13 4.47
CA TRP A 44 24.30 0.18 4.41
C TRP A 44 24.91 -0.05 5.79
N ILE A 45 25.22 1.03 6.53
CA ILE A 45 25.78 0.96 7.89
C ILE A 45 24.80 0.21 8.81
N THR A 46 23.51 0.56 8.78
CA THR A 46 22.51 -0.08 9.66
C THR A 46 22.28 -1.55 9.31
N LYS A 47 22.38 -1.94 8.04
CA LYS A 47 22.34 -3.36 7.63
C LYS A 47 23.55 -4.14 8.13
N VAL A 48 24.74 -3.54 8.06
CA VAL A 48 25.98 -4.20 8.53
C VAL A 48 25.98 -4.33 10.06
N VAL A 49 25.67 -3.24 10.78
CA VAL A 49 25.68 -3.20 12.26
C VAL A 49 24.46 -3.93 12.84
N GLY A 50 23.32 -3.92 12.15
CA GLY A 50 22.10 -4.65 12.51
C GLY A 50 22.09 -6.12 12.07
N SER A 51 23.25 -6.69 11.76
CA SER A 51 23.41 -8.13 11.51
C SER A 51 23.79 -8.87 12.80
N MET A 52 23.31 -10.11 13.00
CA MET A 52 23.66 -10.94 14.17
C MET A 52 25.18 -11.10 14.35
N TRP A 53 25.94 -11.04 13.25
CA TRP A 53 27.41 -11.10 13.24
C TRP A 53 28.07 -9.96 14.04
N CYS A 54 27.45 -8.79 14.07
CA CYS A 54 27.99 -7.64 14.79
C CYS A 54 27.96 -7.85 16.31
N ALA A 55 26.90 -8.48 16.82
CA ALA A 55 26.79 -8.83 18.24
C ALA A 55 27.90 -9.80 18.66
N TYR A 56 28.22 -10.79 17.81
CA TYR A 56 29.33 -11.70 18.06
C TYR A 56 30.69 -10.99 18.01
N ALA A 57 30.89 -10.09 17.05
CA ALA A 57 32.12 -9.32 16.91
C ALA A 57 32.39 -8.42 18.13
N PHE A 58 31.37 -7.72 18.64
CA PHE A 58 31.51 -6.90 19.84
C PHE A 58 31.73 -7.73 21.10
N GLY A 59 31.07 -8.88 21.24
CA GLY A 59 31.32 -9.80 22.35
C GLY A 59 32.77 -10.30 22.37
N ILE A 60 33.34 -10.61 21.20
CA ILE A 60 34.74 -11.01 21.08
C ILE A 60 35.68 -9.83 21.38
N MET A 61 35.38 -8.65 20.84
CA MET A 61 36.17 -7.43 21.08
C MET A 61 36.21 -7.06 22.57
N ASP A 62 35.08 -7.20 23.26
CA ASP A 62 35.01 -6.98 24.70
C ASP A 62 35.87 -8.01 25.46
N LEU A 63 35.85 -9.29 25.07
CA LEU A 63 36.73 -10.32 25.63
C LEU A 63 38.23 -9.98 25.56
N PHE A 64 38.68 -9.22 24.56
CA PHE A 64 40.08 -8.75 24.51
C PHE A 64 40.43 -7.74 25.61
N SER A 65 39.44 -7.00 26.13
CA SER A 65 39.64 -6.01 27.21
C SER A 65 39.46 -6.60 28.62
N LEU A 66 38.86 -7.78 28.74
CA LEU A 66 38.67 -8.53 29.99
C LEU A 66 39.96 -8.75 30.81
N PRO A 67 41.12 -9.12 30.22
CA PRO A 67 42.37 -9.27 30.99
C PRO A 67 42.81 -7.99 31.70
N SER A 68 42.53 -6.82 31.10
CA SER A 68 42.84 -5.52 31.70
C SER A 68 41.91 -5.22 32.89
N ALA A 69 40.63 -5.55 32.76
CA ALA A 69 39.65 -5.35 33.83
C ALA A 69 39.91 -6.24 35.05
N ILE A 70 40.32 -7.49 34.84
CA ILE A 70 40.69 -8.42 35.92
C ILE A 70 41.85 -7.88 36.75
N ARG A 71 42.85 -7.25 36.11
CA ARG A 71 44.00 -6.66 36.81
C ARG A 71 43.62 -5.46 37.68
N GLY A 72 42.49 -4.80 37.40
CA GLY A 72 41.96 -3.68 38.19
C GLY A 72 41.21 -4.10 39.45
N GLY A 73 40.95 -5.40 39.66
CA GLY A 73 40.21 -5.92 40.81
C GLY A 73 38.69 -5.99 40.61
N THR A 74 37.97 -6.49 41.62
CA THR A 74 36.55 -6.84 41.53
C THR A 74 35.64 -5.67 41.15
N GLY A 75 35.89 -4.47 41.71
CA GLY A 75 35.09 -3.28 41.41
C GLY A 75 35.22 -2.83 39.95
N THR A 76 36.46 -2.81 39.43
CA THR A 76 36.73 -2.49 38.02
C THR A 76 36.14 -3.52 37.07
N LEU A 77 36.17 -4.81 37.43
CA LEU A 77 35.55 -5.87 36.64
C LEU A 77 34.03 -5.68 36.52
N ILE A 78 33.35 -5.41 37.64
CA ILE A 78 31.89 -5.21 37.65
C ILE A 78 31.52 -3.96 36.85
N ALA A 79 32.26 -2.86 37.03
CA ALA A 79 32.04 -1.63 36.28
C ALA A 79 32.26 -1.85 34.77
N TRP A 80 33.31 -2.59 34.40
CA TRP A 80 33.59 -2.95 33.01
C TRP A 80 32.47 -3.82 32.41
N ILE A 81 31.99 -4.85 33.11
CA ILE A 81 30.85 -5.68 32.65
C ILE A 81 29.60 -4.81 32.46
N ALA A 82 29.24 -4.00 33.46
CA ALA A 82 28.01 -3.20 33.41
C ALA A 82 28.07 -2.10 32.34
N GLN A 83 29.25 -1.54 32.09
CA GLN A 83 29.41 -0.37 31.24
C GLN A 83 29.90 -0.70 29.84
N THR A 84 30.97 -1.46 29.64
CA THR A 84 31.49 -1.71 28.28
C THR A 84 30.81 -2.90 27.65
N PHE A 85 30.72 -4.02 28.36
CA PHE A 85 30.14 -5.25 27.83
C PHE A 85 28.64 -5.11 27.62
N LEU A 86 27.88 -4.84 28.71
CA LEU A 86 26.43 -4.73 28.64
C LEU A 86 25.99 -3.62 27.69
N GLN A 87 26.63 -2.44 27.71
CA GLN A 87 26.20 -1.33 26.85
C GLN A 87 26.41 -1.59 25.36
N LEU A 88 27.61 -2.07 24.96
CA LEU A 88 27.91 -2.33 23.55
C LEU A 88 27.07 -3.50 23.01
N VAL A 89 26.91 -4.56 23.80
CA VAL A 89 26.13 -5.73 23.41
C VAL A 89 24.64 -5.42 23.36
N LEU A 90 24.10 -4.69 24.35
CA LEU A 90 22.67 -4.38 24.43
C LEU A 90 22.26 -3.42 23.29
N LEU A 91 23.09 -2.43 22.94
CA LEU A 91 22.84 -1.59 21.78
C LEU A 91 22.85 -2.38 20.47
N SER A 92 23.81 -3.30 20.30
CA SER A 92 23.91 -4.16 19.11
C SER A 92 22.70 -5.09 18.96
N ILE A 93 22.29 -5.78 20.02
CA ILE A 93 21.13 -6.68 20.00
C ILE A 93 19.83 -5.92 19.70
N ILE A 94 19.64 -4.73 20.28
CA ILE A 94 18.45 -3.90 19.98
C ILE A 94 18.40 -3.55 18.50
N MET A 95 19.52 -3.12 17.90
CA MET A 95 19.56 -2.77 16.48
C MET A 95 19.25 -3.96 15.57
N VAL A 96 19.79 -5.14 15.88
CA VAL A 96 19.46 -6.37 15.16
C VAL A 96 17.98 -6.71 15.30
N GLY A 97 17.42 -6.57 16.51
CA GLY A 97 16.00 -6.81 16.77
C GLY A 97 15.09 -5.89 15.94
N GLN A 98 15.44 -4.61 15.82
CA GLN A 98 14.72 -3.65 14.99
C GLN A 98 14.79 -4.02 13.50
N ASN A 99 15.96 -4.43 13.00
CA ASN A 99 16.14 -4.84 11.61
C ASN A 99 15.32 -6.11 11.28
N VAL A 100 15.29 -7.10 12.18
CA VAL A 100 14.48 -8.32 12.01
C VAL A 100 12.98 -8.01 12.03
N GLN A 101 12.54 -7.10 12.92
CA GLN A 101 11.14 -6.67 12.96
C GLN A 101 10.74 -5.91 11.69
N ALA A 102 11.61 -5.07 11.14
CA ALA A 102 11.37 -4.37 9.89
C ALA A 102 11.21 -5.34 8.71
N ASP A 103 12.09 -6.34 8.56
CA ASP A 103 11.97 -7.37 7.53
C ASP A 103 10.69 -8.21 7.69
N ALA A 104 10.32 -8.55 8.92
CA ALA A 104 9.06 -9.24 9.19
C ALA A 104 7.83 -8.38 8.87
N ALA A 105 7.90 -7.08 9.11
CA ALA A 105 6.84 -6.14 8.75
C ALA A 105 6.70 -6.02 7.22
N ASP A 106 7.82 -5.95 6.49
CA ASP A 106 7.84 -5.93 5.02
C ASP A 106 7.20 -7.21 4.43
N LYS A 107 7.55 -8.38 4.96
CA LYS A 107 6.94 -9.66 4.54
C LYS A 107 5.44 -9.70 4.80
N ARG A 108 4.98 -9.19 5.94
CA ARG A 108 3.55 -9.11 6.26
C ARG A 108 2.81 -8.14 5.34
N ALA A 109 3.43 -6.99 5.04
CA ALA A 109 2.87 -6.02 4.10
C ALA A 109 2.71 -6.61 2.69
N GLU A 110 3.72 -7.36 2.23
CA GLU A 110 3.67 -8.07 0.95
C GLU A 110 2.58 -9.15 0.90
N ALA A 111 2.48 -9.99 1.93
CA ALA A 111 1.40 -10.97 2.04
C ALA A 111 0.01 -10.31 2.05
N THR A 112 -0.17 -9.25 2.85
CA THR A 112 -1.44 -8.52 2.93
C THR A 112 -1.83 -7.90 1.59
N PHE A 113 -0.85 -7.34 0.85
CA PHE A 113 -1.11 -6.79 -0.47
C PHE A 113 -1.59 -7.86 -1.46
N HIS A 114 -0.95 -9.03 -1.45
CA HIS A 114 -1.38 -10.15 -2.28
C HIS A 114 -2.80 -10.61 -1.94
N ASP A 115 -3.10 -10.81 -0.65
CA ASP A 115 -4.43 -11.25 -0.19
C ASP A 115 -5.53 -10.25 -0.59
N VAL A 116 -5.29 -8.95 -0.38
CA VAL A 116 -6.24 -7.89 -0.80
C VAL A 116 -6.42 -7.87 -2.33
N SER A 117 -5.35 -8.14 -3.10
CA SER A 117 -5.44 -8.18 -4.56
C SER A 117 -6.33 -9.34 -5.05
N VAL A 118 -6.26 -10.50 -4.39
CA VAL A 118 -7.12 -11.66 -4.66
C VAL A 118 -8.57 -11.34 -4.29
N LEU A 119 -8.80 -10.81 -3.08
CA LEU A 119 -10.14 -10.41 -2.64
C LEU A 119 -10.78 -9.39 -3.58
N LEU A 120 -10.01 -8.41 -4.08
CA LEU A 120 -10.52 -7.45 -5.04
C LEU A 120 -10.95 -8.11 -6.36
N HIS A 121 -10.19 -9.11 -6.83
CA HIS A 121 -10.55 -9.89 -8.01
C HIS A 121 -11.82 -10.72 -7.80
N GLU A 122 -11.93 -11.38 -6.65
CA GLU A 122 -13.12 -12.16 -6.27
C GLU A 122 -14.36 -11.26 -6.13
N ASN A 123 -14.22 -10.08 -5.54
CA ASN A 123 -15.32 -9.11 -5.45
C ASN A 123 -15.81 -8.66 -6.82
N ALA A 124 -14.90 -8.41 -7.78
CA ALA A 124 -15.28 -8.09 -9.16
C ALA A 124 -16.06 -9.24 -9.82
N GLN A 125 -15.67 -10.49 -9.54
CA GLN A 125 -16.39 -11.67 -10.04
C GLN A 125 -17.77 -11.83 -9.39
N LEU A 126 -17.90 -11.58 -8.08
CA LEU A 126 -19.18 -11.59 -7.38
C LEU A 126 -20.14 -10.54 -7.94
N GLN A 127 -19.65 -9.32 -8.20
CA GLN A 127 -20.45 -8.28 -8.85
C GLN A 127 -20.95 -8.73 -10.23
N ALA A 128 -20.08 -9.33 -11.05
CA ALA A 128 -20.47 -9.87 -12.35
C ALA A 128 -21.54 -10.99 -12.22
N HIS A 129 -21.44 -11.83 -11.20
CA HIS A 129 -22.40 -12.90 -10.96
C HIS A 129 -23.77 -12.36 -10.50
N LEU A 130 -23.80 -11.36 -9.61
CA LEU A 130 -25.03 -10.70 -9.17
C LEU A 130 -25.77 -10.05 -10.36
N ILE A 131 -25.05 -9.38 -11.26
CA ILE A 131 -25.63 -8.81 -12.49
C ILE A 131 -26.22 -9.92 -13.38
N ALA A 132 -25.55 -11.06 -13.49
CA ALA A 132 -26.07 -12.19 -14.24
C ALA A 132 -27.35 -12.77 -13.61
N GLN A 133 -27.41 -12.87 -12.27
CA GLN A 133 -28.61 -13.31 -11.55
C GLN A 133 -29.77 -12.32 -11.70
N ASP A 134 -29.50 -11.03 -11.60
CA ASP A 134 -30.51 -9.97 -11.72
C ASP A 134 -31.19 -9.97 -13.10
N LYS A 135 -30.43 -10.25 -14.16
CA LYS A 135 -30.98 -10.46 -15.51
C LYS A 135 -31.93 -11.65 -15.58
N VAL A 136 -31.59 -12.76 -14.91
CA VAL A 136 -32.45 -13.96 -14.88
C VAL A 136 -33.73 -13.70 -14.09
N LEU A 137 -33.62 -13.05 -12.93
CA LEU A 137 -34.77 -12.66 -12.12
C LEU A 137 -35.71 -11.73 -12.88
N THR A 138 -35.17 -10.73 -13.59
CA THR A 138 -35.95 -9.81 -14.43
C THR A 138 -36.68 -10.56 -15.56
N MET A 139 -36.03 -11.55 -16.19
CA MET A 139 -36.67 -12.38 -17.22
C MET A 139 -37.82 -13.23 -16.65
N MET A 140 -37.65 -13.81 -15.46
CA MET A 140 -38.69 -14.58 -14.78
C MET A 140 -39.85 -13.69 -14.31
N ALA A 141 -39.57 -12.51 -13.76
CA ALA A 141 -40.59 -11.54 -13.33
C ALA A 141 -41.47 -11.11 -14.52
N LYS A 142 -40.86 -10.83 -15.68
CA LYS A 142 -41.58 -10.49 -16.91
C LYS A 142 -42.48 -11.62 -17.41
N GLN A 143 -42.07 -12.88 -17.25
CA GLN A 143 -42.90 -14.04 -17.59
C GLN A 143 -44.08 -14.23 -16.63
N MET A 144 -43.96 -13.81 -15.37
CA MET A 144 -45.00 -13.97 -14.35
C MET A 144 -45.93 -12.75 -14.18
N GLY A 145 -45.68 -11.64 -14.89
CA GLY A 145 -46.52 -10.43 -14.80
C GLY A 145 -46.43 -9.71 -13.45
N ILE A 146 -45.38 -9.95 -12.68
CA ILE A 146 -45.10 -9.29 -11.41
C ILE A 146 -44.16 -8.12 -11.71
N GLU A 147 -44.56 -6.88 -11.38
CA GLU A 147 -43.67 -5.73 -11.53
C GLU A 147 -42.38 -5.94 -10.72
N PRO A 148 -41.20 -5.62 -11.29
CA PRO A 148 -39.92 -5.93 -10.68
C PRO A 148 -39.77 -5.24 -9.31
N VAL A 149 -39.22 -5.98 -8.34
CA VAL A 149 -38.97 -5.49 -6.98
C VAL A 149 -38.05 -4.26 -7.05
N PRO A 150 -38.39 -3.15 -6.37
CA PRO A 150 -37.60 -1.93 -6.39
C PRO A 150 -36.17 -2.20 -5.91
N VAL A 151 -35.21 -1.69 -6.68
CA VAL A 151 -33.79 -1.66 -6.33
C VAL A 151 -33.66 -0.95 -4.98
N ILE A 152 -32.95 -1.58 -4.03
CA ILE A 152 -32.65 -0.99 -2.71
C ILE A 152 -31.93 0.34 -2.94
N ASP A 153 -32.53 1.44 -2.46
CA ASP A 153 -31.96 2.78 -2.54
C ASP A 153 -30.52 2.82 -2.01
N LEU A 154 -29.63 3.46 -2.77
CA LEU A 154 -28.28 3.77 -2.32
C LEU A 154 -28.34 4.78 -1.16
N PRO A 155 -27.38 4.74 -0.22
CA PRO A 155 -27.27 5.78 0.81
C PRO A 155 -27.18 7.17 0.16
N GLU A 156 -27.85 8.16 0.79
CA GLU A 156 -27.93 9.55 0.32
C GLU A 156 -26.62 10.06 -0.29
N GLY A 157 -26.67 10.45 -1.58
CA GLY A 157 -25.55 11.10 -2.29
C GLY A 157 -24.95 10.31 -3.46
N ILE A 158 -25.52 9.17 -3.86
CA ILE A 158 -25.13 8.46 -5.09
C ILE A 158 -26.37 8.31 -5.97
N ASP A 159 -26.41 9.05 -7.08
CA ASP A 159 -27.49 9.01 -8.06
C ASP A 159 -27.32 7.80 -8.99
N ALA A 160 -28.24 6.83 -8.89
CA ALA A 160 -28.43 5.83 -9.92
C ALA A 160 -29.10 6.51 -11.12
N ARG A 161 -28.29 7.16 -11.97
CA ARG A 161 -28.73 7.64 -13.27
C ARG A 161 -29.02 6.45 -14.17
N THR A 162 -30.29 6.05 -14.22
CA THR A 162 -30.83 5.19 -15.27
C THR A 162 -31.42 6.08 -16.37
N ASP A 163 -30.55 6.69 -17.17
CA ASP A 163 -30.93 7.35 -18.42
C ASP A 163 -31.14 6.28 -19.50
N GLY A 164 -32.40 5.82 -19.57
CA GLY A 164 -32.86 4.86 -20.57
C GLY A 164 -34.29 5.15 -20.99
N GLU A 165 -34.59 6.41 -21.32
CA GLU A 165 -35.77 6.74 -22.13
C GLU A 165 -35.33 6.73 -23.60
N CYS A 166 -35.76 5.71 -24.34
CA CYS A 166 -35.60 5.68 -25.79
C CYS A 166 -36.73 6.50 -26.41
N ASP A 167 -36.50 7.79 -26.61
CA ASP A 167 -37.35 8.61 -27.49
C ASP A 167 -36.96 8.37 -28.95
N ASP A 168 -37.83 7.63 -29.64
CA ASP A 168 -37.89 7.51 -31.09
C ASP A 168 -38.44 8.84 -31.67
N ALA A 169 -37.56 9.67 -32.24
CA ALA A 169 -37.98 10.87 -32.96
C ALA A 169 -37.10 11.14 -34.19
N GLY A 170 -37.65 10.70 -35.33
CA GLY A 170 -37.59 11.30 -36.66
C GLY A 170 -36.59 12.41 -36.98
N ALA A 171 -35.72 12.10 -37.93
CA ALA A 171 -35.44 12.83 -39.17
C ALA A 171 -35.45 14.38 -39.23
N GLU A 172 -34.39 14.87 -39.88
CA GLU A 172 -34.27 16.06 -40.75
C GLU A 172 -33.56 17.31 -40.19
N GLY A 173 -32.41 17.62 -40.81
CA GLY A 173 -32.24 18.91 -41.50
C GLY A 173 -31.26 19.95 -40.92
N GLY A 174 -30.07 20.04 -41.55
CA GLY A 174 -29.26 21.27 -41.72
C GLY A 174 -28.57 21.81 -40.45
N THR A 175 -27.55 22.66 -40.50
CA THR A 175 -26.63 23.22 -41.50
C THR A 175 -25.64 24.08 -40.69
N SER A 176 -24.41 24.28 -41.19
CA SER A 176 -23.48 25.39 -40.87
C SER A 176 -22.95 25.49 -39.42
N ALA A 177 -21.67 25.23 -39.16
CA ALA A 177 -20.50 26.11 -39.38
C ALA A 177 -20.43 27.34 -38.45
N GLU A 178 -19.50 27.33 -37.48
CA GLU A 178 -18.69 28.48 -36.99
C GLU A 178 -17.70 27.92 -35.92
N GLY A 179 -16.39 28.13 -35.96
CA GLY A 179 -15.68 29.39 -35.68
C GLY A 179 -15.15 29.35 -34.23
N ALA A 180 -13.88 29.01 -33.98
CA ALA A 180 -12.71 29.89 -33.89
C ALA A 180 -12.62 30.76 -32.61
N GLY A 181 -11.44 30.71 -31.95
CA GLY A 181 -10.97 31.64 -30.91
C GLY A 181 -11.32 31.20 -29.48
N GLY A 182 -10.42 31.07 -28.51
CA GLY A 182 -9.18 31.81 -28.25
C GLY A 182 -9.33 32.45 -26.86
N GLY A 183 -8.44 32.16 -25.90
CA GLY A 183 -8.51 32.78 -24.57
C GLY A 183 -7.64 32.12 -23.51
N GLN A 184 -6.36 32.50 -23.51
CA GLN A 184 -5.37 32.18 -22.48
C GLN A 184 -5.13 33.45 -21.66
N THR A 185 -5.43 33.41 -20.35
CA THR A 185 -4.96 34.34 -19.31
C THR A 185 -5.01 33.57 -17.98
N ALA A 186 -3.89 33.16 -17.38
CA ALA A 186 -3.03 33.94 -16.49
C ALA A 186 -3.75 34.36 -15.20
N GLU A 187 -3.47 33.66 -14.10
CA GLU A 187 -3.62 34.18 -12.74
C GLU A 187 -2.39 33.80 -11.91
N SER A 188 -2.10 34.69 -10.96
CA SER A 188 -0.84 34.91 -10.25
C SER A 188 -0.62 34.00 -9.05
#